data_AF-A0A4P8TM49-F1
#
_entry.id   AF-A0A4P8TM49-F1
#
_cell.length_a   1.000
_cell.length_b   1.000
_cell.length_c   1.000
_cell.angle_alpha   90.00
_cell.angle_beta   90.00
_cell.angle_gamma   90.00
#
_symmetry.space_group_name_H-M   'P 1'
#
loop_
_entity.id
_entity.type
_entity.pdbx_description
1 polymer ?
#
loop_
_entity_poly.entity_id
_entity_poly.type
_entity_poly.pdbx_seq_one_letter_code
_entity_poly.pdbx_strand_id
1 'polypeptide(L)'
;MILGASLLPVPYVIESPGPAIDVLGDYEDEKILTIDGGDEHPTYPTDGELMMTTVSVDGGPGYRVTAAEVLVAWFDGTRSVLPRELLYPEDQSAEESSLETSVQMSTSQQDAVAVALDELDIPYEDTVIVAGVETGAPADGVLEPGDRVLRINGESASDTAGFQALAAATPAGQDVEMTVEREGEEQTLQVPTEQADGKPRMGIVLGAGHDFPIDVGISVGDVGGPSAGTMFALSVYDELTPGALTGGKDIAGTGTIDAEGAVGAIGGIRQKMVGARDAGADYFLAPAENCDEVTGHVPDGLAVVKVSTFEEARHAVETIGSTGSTDDLPTCSS
;
A
#
# COMPACT_ATOMS: atom_id res chain seq x y z
N MET A 1 2.86 -9.80 43.81
CA MET A 1 4.05 -9.39 43.04
C MET A 1 4.03 -9.94 41.60
N ILE A 2 3.56 -11.17 41.35
CA ILE A 2 3.40 -11.73 39.99
C ILE A 2 2.33 -10.99 39.17
N LEU A 3 1.18 -10.65 39.77
CA LEU A 3 0.11 -9.84 39.16
C LEU A 3 0.50 -8.39 38.80
N GLY A 4 1.58 -7.86 39.41
CA GLY A 4 2.08 -6.52 39.08
C GLY A 4 3.06 -6.51 37.91
N ALA A 5 3.79 -7.62 37.71
CA ALA A 5 4.73 -7.78 36.61
C ALA A 5 4.04 -8.06 35.26
N SER A 6 2.83 -8.62 35.28
CA SER A 6 2.05 -8.91 34.08
C SER A 6 1.52 -7.68 33.35
N LEU A 7 1.49 -6.52 34.02
CA LEU A 7 1.07 -5.23 33.46
C LEU A 7 2.25 -4.36 32.99
N LEU A 8 3.49 -4.85 33.12
CA LEU A 8 4.65 -4.11 32.66
C LEU A 8 4.76 -4.22 31.13
N PRO A 9 5.06 -3.10 30.44
CA PRO A 9 5.28 -3.12 29.01
C PRO A 9 6.55 -3.92 28.67
N VAL A 10 6.49 -4.70 27.59
CA VAL A 10 7.59 -5.56 27.13
C VAL A 10 7.99 -5.20 25.69
N PRO A 11 9.25 -5.46 25.27
CA PRO A 11 9.76 -5.05 23.95
C PRO A 11 9.39 -6.07 22.85
N TYR A 12 8.12 -6.43 22.77
CA TYR A 12 7.58 -7.34 21.77
C TYR A 12 6.46 -6.66 20.99
N VAL A 13 6.22 -7.17 19.80
CA VAL A 13 5.03 -6.88 18.99
C VAL A 13 4.21 -8.16 18.81
N ILE A 14 2.91 -7.99 18.64
CA ILE A 14 1.98 -9.09 18.37
C ILE A 14 1.37 -8.82 16.99
N GLU A 15 1.71 -9.65 16.02
CA GLU A 15 1.07 -9.65 14.71
C GLU A 15 -0.15 -10.57 14.73
N SER A 16 -1.28 -10.07 14.25
CA SER A 16 -2.55 -10.81 14.15
C SER A 16 -3.13 -10.68 12.75
N PRO A 17 -3.98 -11.65 12.31
CA PRO A 17 -4.73 -11.51 11.05
C PRO A 17 -5.50 -10.19 11.02
N GLY A 18 -5.31 -9.43 9.94
CA GLY A 18 -6.11 -8.26 9.61
C GLY A 18 -7.25 -8.62 8.64
N PRO A 19 -8.16 -7.68 8.34
CA PRO A 19 -9.15 -7.88 7.30
C PRO A 19 -8.51 -8.10 5.92
N ALA A 20 -9.20 -8.88 5.08
CA ALA A 20 -8.99 -8.85 3.64
C ALA A 20 -10.06 -7.91 3.04
N ILE A 21 -9.63 -7.03 2.14
CA ILE A 21 -10.46 -5.96 1.60
C ILE A 21 -10.47 -6.08 0.08
N ASP A 22 -11.66 -6.20 -0.50
CA ASP A 22 -11.84 -6.26 -1.97
C ASP A 22 -11.58 -4.90 -2.61
N VAL A 23 -10.51 -4.81 -3.39
CA VAL A 23 -10.07 -3.58 -4.07
C VAL A 23 -11.03 -3.15 -5.17
N LEU A 24 -11.77 -4.09 -5.77
CA LEU A 24 -12.76 -3.82 -6.82
C LEU A 24 -14.11 -3.35 -6.24
N GLY A 25 -14.26 -3.42 -4.92
CA GLY A 25 -15.50 -3.15 -4.21
C GLY A 25 -15.52 -1.82 -3.45
N ASP A 26 -16.48 -1.75 -2.52
CA ASP A 26 -16.64 -0.63 -1.59
C ASP A 26 -16.08 -1.00 -0.21
N TYR A 27 -15.41 -0.06 0.47
CA TYR A 27 -15.00 -0.15 1.87
C TYR A 27 -15.48 1.09 2.63
N GLU A 28 -16.18 0.87 3.74
CA GLU A 28 -16.80 1.95 4.54
C GLU A 28 -17.68 2.92 3.74
N ASP A 29 -18.46 2.39 2.78
CA ASP A 29 -19.33 3.14 1.85
C ASP A 29 -18.58 4.01 0.81
N GLU A 30 -17.27 3.82 0.65
CA GLU A 30 -16.43 4.47 -0.36
C GLU A 30 -15.80 3.45 -1.31
N LYS A 31 -15.67 3.80 -2.60
CA LYS A 31 -14.95 2.97 -3.56
C LYS A 31 -13.47 2.96 -3.23
N ILE A 32 -12.87 1.76 -3.21
CA ILE A 32 -11.42 1.65 -2.99
C ILE A 32 -10.67 2.07 -4.23
N LEU A 33 -11.09 1.57 -5.40
CA LEU A 33 -10.51 1.91 -6.69
C LEU A 33 -11.50 2.78 -7.48
N THR A 34 -10.99 3.92 -7.96
CA THR A 34 -11.68 4.76 -8.93
C THR A 34 -10.77 4.98 -10.13
N ILE A 35 -11.33 4.82 -11.33
CA ILE A 35 -10.60 5.09 -12.58
C ILE A 35 -11.49 5.92 -13.49
N ASP A 36 -10.98 7.08 -13.92
CA ASP A 36 -11.53 7.88 -15.02
C ASP A 36 -10.49 7.99 -16.13
N GLY A 37 -10.65 7.17 -17.16
CA GLY A 37 -9.82 7.21 -18.36
C GLY A 37 -10.48 7.90 -19.56
N GLY A 38 -11.61 8.59 -19.34
CA GLY A 38 -12.36 9.25 -20.40
C GLY A 38 -12.77 8.33 -21.56
N ASP A 39 -12.85 8.89 -22.77
CA ASP A 39 -13.23 8.13 -23.98
C ASP A 39 -12.07 7.27 -24.54
N GLU A 40 -10.82 7.59 -24.19
CA GLU A 40 -9.63 6.93 -24.75
C GLU A 40 -9.28 5.63 -24.01
N HIS A 41 -9.53 5.59 -22.70
CA HIS A 41 -9.26 4.45 -21.82
C HIS A 41 -10.49 4.11 -20.97
N PRO A 42 -11.56 3.57 -21.59
CA PRO A 42 -12.80 3.28 -20.88
C PRO A 42 -12.59 2.18 -19.83
N THR A 43 -13.30 2.30 -18.71
CA THR A 43 -13.37 1.23 -17.71
C THR A 43 -14.44 0.21 -18.08
N TYR A 44 -14.25 -1.02 -17.62
CA TYR A 44 -15.13 -2.15 -17.90
C TYR A 44 -15.72 -2.72 -16.61
N PRO A 45 -16.99 -3.15 -16.63
CA PRO A 45 -17.57 -3.84 -15.49
C PRO A 45 -16.89 -5.20 -15.30
N THR A 46 -16.62 -5.53 -14.04
CA THR A 46 -16.03 -6.79 -13.61
C THR A 46 -16.95 -7.51 -12.61
N ASP A 47 -16.63 -8.76 -12.31
CA ASP A 47 -17.33 -9.64 -11.37
C ASP A 47 -16.28 -10.42 -10.55
N GLY A 48 -16.61 -10.75 -9.29
CA GLY A 48 -15.68 -11.41 -8.35
C GLY A 48 -14.88 -10.40 -7.54
N GLU A 49 -13.88 -10.88 -6.79
CA GLU A 49 -13.16 -10.06 -5.80
C GLU A 49 -11.65 -10.20 -5.96
N LEU A 50 -10.93 -9.08 -5.87
CA LEU A 50 -9.48 -9.02 -5.74
C LEU A 50 -9.15 -8.43 -4.38
N MET A 51 -8.99 -9.30 -3.39
CA MET A 51 -8.80 -8.90 -2.00
C MET A 51 -7.33 -8.66 -1.67
N MET A 52 -7.00 -7.45 -1.25
CA MET A 52 -5.73 -7.18 -0.56
C MET A 52 -5.83 -7.64 0.91
N THR A 53 -4.70 -8.07 1.48
CA THR A 53 -4.65 -8.56 2.87
C THR A 53 -3.78 -7.70 3.77
N THR A 54 -4.27 -7.49 4.98
CA THR A 54 -3.61 -6.67 6.01
C THR A 54 -3.17 -7.50 7.20
N VAL A 55 -2.30 -6.91 8.03
CA VAL A 55 -1.92 -7.46 9.34
C VAL A 55 -2.08 -6.39 10.40
N SER A 56 -2.56 -6.79 11.57
CA SER A 56 -2.65 -5.90 12.73
C SER A 56 -1.42 -6.10 13.60
N VAL A 57 -0.73 -5.01 13.96
CA VAL A 57 0.48 -5.04 14.77
C VAL A 57 0.25 -4.29 16.08
N ASP A 58 0.11 -5.02 17.18
CA ASP A 58 0.12 -4.44 18.52
C ASP A 58 1.56 -4.33 19.03
N GLY A 59 1.90 -3.27 19.76
CA GLY A 59 3.24 -3.09 20.36
C GLY A 59 4.17 -2.15 19.60
N GLY A 60 3.65 -1.45 18.56
CA GLY A 60 4.35 -0.44 17.77
C GLY A 60 4.69 0.86 18.52
N PRO A 61 5.34 1.85 17.88
CA PRO A 61 5.67 3.12 18.52
C PRO A 61 4.45 3.78 19.18
N GLY A 62 4.62 4.34 20.38
CA GLY A 62 3.53 4.94 21.16
C GLY A 62 2.62 3.97 21.92
N TYR A 63 2.53 2.69 21.53
CA TYR A 63 1.66 1.70 22.17
C TYR A 63 2.38 0.38 22.45
N ARG A 64 2.67 0.08 23.72
CA ARG A 64 3.40 -1.14 24.12
C ARG A 64 2.46 -2.21 24.65
N VAL A 65 2.68 -3.46 24.23
CA VAL A 65 2.02 -4.63 24.80
C VAL A 65 2.60 -5.01 26.16
N THR A 66 1.79 -5.67 26.96
CA THR A 66 2.13 -6.17 28.29
C THR A 66 2.58 -7.63 28.23
N ALA A 67 3.27 -8.09 29.28
CA ALA A 67 3.66 -9.49 29.40
C ALA A 67 2.46 -10.46 29.40
N ALA A 68 1.29 -10.04 29.89
CA ALA A 68 0.07 -10.85 29.84
C ALA A 68 -0.45 -11.05 28.41
N GLU A 69 -0.47 -9.99 27.60
CA GLU A 69 -0.93 -10.03 26.21
C GLU A 69 0.00 -10.90 25.36
N VAL A 70 1.31 -10.78 25.54
CA VAL A 70 2.30 -11.63 24.87
C VAL A 70 2.11 -13.11 25.23
N LEU A 71 1.89 -13.41 26.52
CA LEU A 71 1.65 -14.78 26.96
C LEU A 71 0.38 -15.36 26.34
N VAL A 72 -0.70 -14.58 26.24
CA VAL A 72 -1.95 -15.01 25.60
C VAL A 72 -1.72 -15.25 24.10
N ALA A 73 -1.02 -14.34 23.42
CA ALA A 73 -0.72 -14.46 22.00
C ALA A 73 0.12 -15.70 21.67
N TRP A 74 1.05 -16.13 22.54
CA TRP A 74 1.80 -17.37 22.33
C TRP A 74 0.96 -18.66 22.34
N PHE A 75 -0.25 -18.63 22.91
CA PHE A 75 -1.16 -19.76 22.86
C PHE A 75 -2.18 -19.67 21.72
N ASP A 76 -2.18 -18.58 20.95
CA ASP A 76 -3.01 -18.39 19.77
C ASP A 76 -2.21 -18.70 18.51
N GLY A 77 -2.53 -19.82 17.84
CA GLY A 77 -1.82 -20.26 16.65
C GLY A 77 -1.94 -19.35 15.43
N THR A 78 -2.81 -18.33 15.49
CA THR A 78 -3.00 -17.34 14.42
C THR A 78 -2.14 -16.09 14.62
N ARG A 79 -1.58 -15.89 15.82
CA ARG A 79 -0.79 -14.71 16.16
C ARG A 79 0.70 -15.02 16.17
N SER A 80 1.53 -14.01 15.91
CA SER A 80 2.98 -14.11 16.01
C SER A 80 3.52 -13.08 16.99
N VAL A 81 4.46 -13.51 17.82
CA VAL A 81 5.13 -12.65 18.80
C VAL A 81 6.57 -12.47 18.35
N LEU A 82 6.92 -11.23 18.02
CA LEU A 82 8.24 -10.90 17.49
C LEU A 82 8.92 -9.85 18.38
N PRO A 83 10.27 -9.86 18.50
CA PRO A 83 10.99 -8.74 19.08
C PRO A 83 10.62 -7.45 18.33
N ARG A 84 10.30 -6.39 19.07
CA ARG A 84 9.88 -5.11 18.49
C ARG A 84 10.91 -4.56 17.50
N GLU A 85 12.19 -4.71 17.81
CA GLU A 85 13.32 -4.25 17.00
C GLU A 85 13.39 -4.85 15.59
N LEU A 86 12.65 -5.92 15.31
CA LEU A 86 12.56 -6.49 13.96
C LEU A 86 11.68 -5.66 13.02
N LEU A 87 10.69 -4.94 13.56
CA LEU A 87 9.75 -4.13 12.78
C LEU A 87 9.96 -2.62 12.98
N TYR A 88 10.36 -2.22 14.20
CA TYR A 88 10.49 -0.82 14.57
C TYR A 88 11.85 -0.59 15.23
N PRO A 89 12.74 0.23 14.62
CA PRO A 89 13.96 0.70 15.26
C PRO A 89 13.68 1.32 16.64
N GLU A 90 14.62 1.20 17.58
CA GLU A 90 14.40 1.62 18.98
C GLU A 90 14.16 3.14 19.13
N ASP A 91 14.68 3.93 18.21
CA ASP A 91 14.63 5.40 18.19
C ASP A 91 13.54 5.98 17.28
N GLN A 92 12.80 5.14 16.55
CA GLN A 92 11.75 5.58 15.63
C GLN A 92 10.48 6.00 16.40
N SER A 93 9.98 7.20 16.12
CA SER A 93 8.71 7.70 16.64
C SER A 93 7.49 7.11 15.90
N ALA A 94 6.28 7.33 16.44
CA ALA A 94 5.06 6.90 15.76
C ALA A 94 4.81 7.74 14.50
N GLU A 95 5.12 9.02 14.58
CA GLU A 95 4.99 9.98 13.48
C GLU A 95 5.96 9.64 12.35
N GLU A 96 7.22 9.29 12.66
CA GLU A 96 8.21 8.86 11.68
C GLU A 96 7.81 7.55 10.99
N SER A 97 7.33 6.57 11.76
CA SER A 97 6.87 5.28 11.22
C SER A 97 5.65 5.44 10.31
N SER A 98 4.69 6.29 10.70
CA SER A 98 3.51 6.61 9.89
C SER A 98 3.90 7.29 8.58
N LEU A 99 4.80 8.28 8.64
CA LEU A 99 5.28 8.99 7.46
C LEU A 99 6.02 8.05 6.49
N GLU A 100 6.90 7.19 6.99
CA GLU A 100 7.61 6.21 6.16
C GLU A 100 6.63 5.26 5.46
N THR A 101 5.64 4.77 6.21
CA THR A 101 4.61 3.86 5.70
C THR A 101 3.72 4.53 4.65
N SER A 102 3.36 5.79 4.85
CA SER A 102 2.61 6.61 3.88
C SER A 102 3.40 6.80 2.59
N VAL A 103 4.71 7.11 2.68
CA VAL A 103 5.59 7.22 1.51
C VAL A 103 5.66 5.91 0.74
N GLN A 104 5.88 4.78 1.43
CA GLN A 104 5.93 3.48 0.78
C GLN A 104 4.60 3.11 0.13
N MET A 105 3.46 3.45 0.75
CA MET A 105 2.14 3.20 0.20
C MET A 105 1.89 4.03 -1.07
N SER A 106 2.22 5.32 -1.05
CA SER A 106 2.11 6.20 -2.22
C SER A 106 2.95 5.67 -3.38
N THR A 107 4.20 5.29 -3.13
CA THR A 107 5.05 4.64 -4.15
C THR A 107 4.43 3.34 -4.65
N SER A 108 3.93 2.47 -3.76
CA SER A 108 3.30 1.21 -4.16
C SER A 108 2.05 1.39 -5.03
N GLN A 109 1.28 2.46 -4.83
CA GLN A 109 0.13 2.78 -5.66
C GLN A 109 0.57 3.27 -7.04
N GLN A 110 1.58 4.15 -7.10
CA GLN A 110 2.15 4.64 -8.36
C GLN A 110 2.73 3.50 -9.20
N ASP A 111 3.56 2.65 -8.60
CA ASP A 111 4.17 1.50 -9.27
C ASP A 111 3.09 0.52 -9.77
N ALA A 112 2.03 0.31 -8.98
CA ALA A 112 0.92 -0.56 -9.39
C ALA A 112 0.16 -0.05 -10.62
N VAL A 113 -0.13 1.26 -10.68
CA VAL A 113 -0.76 1.87 -11.85
C VAL A 113 0.18 1.84 -13.05
N ALA A 114 1.47 2.19 -12.86
CA ALA A 114 2.48 2.15 -13.91
C ALA A 114 2.60 0.76 -14.54
N VAL A 115 2.70 -0.30 -13.73
CA VAL A 115 2.77 -1.69 -14.20
C VAL A 115 1.52 -2.09 -14.98
N ALA A 116 0.33 -1.71 -14.51
CA ALA A 116 -0.91 -2.00 -15.22
C ALA A 116 -0.97 -1.28 -16.58
N LEU A 117 -0.49 -0.05 -16.66
CA LEU A 117 -0.43 0.71 -17.92
C LEU A 117 0.62 0.18 -18.88
N ASP A 118 1.80 -0.22 -18.37
CA ASP A 118 2.85 -0.84 -19.17
C ASP A 118 2.38 -2.16 -19.80
N GLU A 119 1.63 -2.99 -19.05
CA GLU A 119 1.01 -4.21 -19.60
C GLU A 119 0.02 -3.90 -20.73
N LEU A 120 -0.62 -2.73 -20.69
CA LEU A 120 -1.60 -2.27 -21.67
C LEU A 120 -0.99 -1.43 -22.80
N ASP A 121 0.34 -1.27 -22.83
CA ASP A 121 1.06 -0.40 -23.76
C ASP A 121 0.56 1.07 -23.73
N ILE A 122 0.10 1.56 -22.56
CA ILE A 122 -0.38 2.93 -22.37
C ILE A 122 0.78 3.80 -21.85
N PRO A 123 1.25 4.80 -22.60
CA PRO A 123 2.38 5.63 -22.20
C PRO A 123 2.00 6.62 -21.11
N TYR A 124 2.95 6.90 -20.21
CA TYR A 124 2.87 7.92 -19.18
C TYR A 124 4.20 8.69 -19.07
N GLU A 125 4.23 9.80 -18.35
CA GLU A 125 5.43 10.62 -18.15
C GLU A 125 5.89 10.60 -16.69
N ASP A 126 7.19 10.79 -16.44
CA ASP A 126 7.71 10.94 -15.08
C ASP A 126 7.39 12.32 -14.52
N THR A 127 7.08 12.39 -13.22
CA THR A 127 6.79 13.63 -12.51
C THR A 127 7.25 13.59 -11.05
N VAL A 128 6.95 14.65 -10.30
CA VAL A 128 7.19 14.74 -8.86
C VAL A 128 5.88 14.82 -8.13
N ILE A 129 5.71 13.97 -7.12
CA ILE A 129 4.52 13.94 -6.27
C ILE A 129 4.88 14.26 -4.82
N VAL A 130 3.88 14.65 -4.04
CA VAL A 130 3.94 14.55 -2.58
C VAL A 130 3.80 13.07 -2.24
N ALA A 131 4.89 12.43 -1.82
CA ALA A 131 4.87 11.02 -1.45
C ALA A 131 4.34 10.81 -0.02
N GLY A 132 4.47 11.81 0.86
CA GLY A 132 3.98 11.71 2.23
C GLY A 132 3.86 13.08 2.91
N VAL A 133 2.96 13.16 3.87
CA VAL A 133 2.74 14.34 4.71
C VAL A 133 2.83 13.92 6.17
N GLU A 134 3.66 14.63 6.93
CA GLU A 134 3.89 14.35 8.35
C GLU A 134 2.66 14.78 9.17
N THR A 135 2.08 13.85 9.92
CA THR A 135 0.91 14.15 10.77
C THR A 135 1.21 15.25 11.76
N GLY A 136 0.34 16.26 11.83
CA GLY A 136 0.47 17.44 12.68
C GLY A 136 1.44 18.50 12.16
N ALA A 137 2.08 18.28 11.00
CA ALA A 137 2.95 19.29 10.39
C ALA A 137 2.14 20.38 9.67
N PRO A 138 2.77 21.52 9.31
CA PRO A 138 2.06 22.64 8.69
C PRO A 138 1.27 22.32 7.40
N ALA A 139 1.73 21.35 6.61
CA ALA A 139 1.06 20.90 5.39
C ALA A 139 -0.04 19.85 5.62
N ASP A 140 -0.19 19.32 6.84
CA ASP A 140 -1.20 18.33 7.17
C ASP A 140 -2.62 18.88 6.94
N GLY A 141 -3.42 18.14 6.18
CA GLY A 141 -4.76 18.54 5.72
C GLY A 141 -4.78 19.67 4.67
N VAL A 142 -3.62 20.11 4.17
CA VAL A 142 -3.51 21.05 3.04
C VAL A 142 -3.05 20.33 1.79
N LEU A 143 -1.96 19.56 1.90
CA LEU A 143 -1.46 18.67 0.87
C LEU A 143 -1.82 17.23 1.22
N GLU A 144 -1.92 16.39 0.21
CA GLU A 144 -2.21 14.97 0.35
C GLU A 144 -1.14 14.13 -0.37
N PRO A 145 -0.80 12.94 0.13
CA PRO A 145 -0.01 11.99 -0.63
C PRO A 145 -0.67 11.72 -1.99
N GLY A 146 0.13 11.73 -3.06
CA GLY A 146 -0.34 11.61 -4.45
C GLY A 146 -0.48 12.94 -5.18
N ASP A 147 -0.49 14.10 -4.49
CA ASP A 147 -0.53 15.41 -5.15
C ASP A 147 0.65 15.57 -6.12
N ARG A 148 0.36 15.77 -7.40
CA ARG A 148 1.40 16.05 -8.40
C ARG A 148 1.85 17.49 -8.31
N VAL A 149 3.13 17.73 -8.06
CA VAL A 149 3.66 19.09 -7.91
C VAL A 149 3.95 19.68 -9.29
N LEU A 150 3.14 20.66 -9.70
CA LEU A 150 3.32 21.35 -10.98
C LEU A 150 4.23 22.57 -10.84
N ARG A 151 3.99 23.40 -9.79
CA ARG A 151 4.72 24.66 -9.56
C ARG A 151 4.88 24.95 -8.09
N ILE A 152 5.96 25.66 -7.75
CA ILE A 152 6.17 26.28 -6.45
C ILE A 152 6.51 27.75 -6.68
N ASN A 153 5.77 28.66 -6.04
CA ASN A 153 5.87 30.11 -6.22
C ASN A 153 5.81 30.56 -7.70
N GLY A 154 4.98 29.88 -8.50
CA GLY A 154 4.82 30.13 -9.94
C GLY A 154 5.95 29.59 -10.83
N GLU A 155 6.97 28.93 -10.28
CA GLU A 155 8.08 28.32 -11.02
C GLU A 155 7.93 26.79 -11.06
N SER A 156 8.31 26.16 -12.19
CA SER A 156 8.29 24.70 -12.36
C SER A 156 9.69 24.11 -12.26
N ALA A 157 9.77 22.84 -11.85
CA ALA A 157 10.99 22.04 -11.88
C ALA A 157 10.71 20.67 -12.50
N SER A 158 11.77 19.94 -12.86
CA SER A 158 11.67 18.59 -13.46
C SER A 158 12.00 17.46 -12.51
N ASP A 159 12.47 17.78 -11.29
CA ASP A 159 12.90 16.80 -10.31
C ASP A 159 12.66 17.29 -8.88
N THR A 160 12.76 16.35 -7.93
CA THR A 160 12.54 16.62 -6.50
C THR A 160 13.50 17.67 -5.97
N ALA A 161 14.76 17.67 -6.42
CA ALA A 161 15.77 18.63 -5.98
C ALA A 161 15.45 20.07 -6.41
N GLY A 162 14.93 20.24 -7.63
CA GLY A 162 14.48 21.51 -8.16
C GLY A 162 13.30 22.07 -7.36
N PHE A 163 12.26 21.26 -7.12
CA PHE A 163 11.14 21.69 -6.28
C PHE A 163 11.55 22.00 -4.84
N GLN A 164 12.43 21.20 -4.24
CA GLN A 164 13.00 21.50 -2.92
C GLN A 164 13.75 22.83 -2.90
N ALA A 165 14.51 23.16 -3.95
CA ALA A 165 15.21 24.43 -4.06
C ALA A 165 14.23 25.62 -4.18
N LEU A 166 13.15 25.47 -4.96
CA LEU A 166 12.10 26.48 -5.08
C LEU A 166 11.39 26.73 -3.74
N ALA A 167 11.03 25.67 -3.00
CA ALA A 167 10.43 25.78 -1.68
C ALA A 167 11.39 26.43 -0.66
N ALA A 168 12.67 26.08 -0.69
CA ALA A 168 13.67 26.65 0.21
C ALA A 168 14.00 28.14 -0.05
N ALA A 169 13.62 28.67 -1.21
CA ALA A 169 13.76 30.09 -1.55
C ALA A 169 12.69 30.96 -0.86
N THR A 170 11.61 30.37 -0.36
CA THR A 170 10.57 31.09 0.39
C THR A 170 11.14 31.62 1.71
N PRO A 171 10.92 32.90 2.06
CA PRO A 171 11.34 33.44 3.34
C PRO A 171 10.74 32.68 4.53
N ALA A 172 11.55 32.44 5.56
CA ALA A 172 11.11 31.76 6.78
C ALA A 172 9.86 32.43 7.40
N GLY A 173 8.84 31.62 7.70
CA GLY A 173 7.57 32.09 8.27
C GLY A 173 6.58 32.68 7.27
N GLN A 174 6.79 32.47 5.97
CA GLN A 174 5.79 32.69 4.93
C GLN A 174 5.25 31.36 4.44
N ASP A 175 3.99 31.37 3.99
CA ASP A 175 3.39 30.23 3.30
C ASP A 175 4.04 30.07 1.93
N VAL A 176 4.14 28.83 1.46
CA VAL A 176 4.64 28.48 0.13
C VAL A 176 3.44 28.33 -0.78
N GLU A 177 3.41 29.06 -1.89
CA GLU A 177 2.39 28.83 -2.91
C GLU A 177 2.77 27.59 -3.71
N MET A 178 1.92 26.56 -3.69
CA MET A 178 2.11 25.34 -4.46
C MET A 178 0.94 25.16 -5.42
N THR A 179 1.25 25.00 -6.71
CA THR A 179 0.29 24.50 -7.68
C THR A 179 0.47 23.00 -7.79
N VAL A 180 -0.56 22.25 -7.42
CA VAL A 180 -0.60 20.80 -7.51
C VAL A 180 -1.73 20.36 -8.44
N GLU A 181 -1.66 19.14 -8.95
CA GLU A 181 -2.80 18.46 -9.54
C GLU A 181 -3.21 17.31 -8.62
N ARG A 182 -4.50 17.23 -8.35
CA ARG A 182 -5.13 16.17 -7.54
C ARG A 182 -6.37 15.72 -8.27
N GLU A 183 -6.48 14.41 -8.53
CA GLU A 183 -7.62 13.81 -9.25
C GLU A 183 -7.92 14.54 -10.58
N GLY A 184 -6.87 14.82 -11.37
CA GLY A 184 -6.98 15.50 -12.66
C GLY A 184 -7.25 17.02 -12.59
N GLU A 185 -7.42 17.59 -11.39
CA GLU A 185 -7.73 19.01 -11.20
C GLU A 185 -6.52 19.82 -10.71
N GLU A 186 -6.14 20.89 -11.44
CA GLU A 186 -5.11 21.84 -11.00
C GLU A 186 -5.63 22.72 -9.86
N GLN A 187 -4.93 22.69 -8.71
CA GLN A 187 -5.23 23.45 -7.51
C GLN A 187 -4.03 24.32 -7.12
N THR A 188 -4.28 25.55 -6.71
CA THR A 188 -3.24 26.42 -6.12
C THR A 188 -3.49 26.61 -4.64
N LEU A 189 -2.57 26.10 -3.83
CA LEU A 189 -2.65 26.01 -2.38
C LEU A 189 -1.61 26.93 -1.74
N GLN A 190 -1.99 27.57 -0.63
CA GLN A 190 -1.05 28.29 0.23
C GLN A 190 -0.67 27.36 1.36
N VAL A 191 0.51 26.76 1.27
CA VAL A 191 0.99 25.71 2.17
C VAL A 191 1.71 26.36 3.35
N PRO A 192 1.19 26.23 4.59
CA PRO A 192 1.81 26.82 5.76
C PRO A 192 3.22 26.25 5.99
N THR A 193 4.07 27.03 6.64
CA THR A 193 5.43 26.58 7.01
C THR A 193 5.74 26.88 8.47
N GLU A 194 6.57 26.01 9.06
CA GLU A 194 7.27 26.29 10.31
C GLU A 194 8.75 26.58 10.05
N GLN A 195 9.44 27.08 11.08
CA GLN A 195 10.88 27.31 11.00
C GLN A 195 11.63 26.09 11.54
N ALA A 196 12.42 25.46 10.67
CA ALA A 196 13.39 24.41 11.04
C ALA A 196 14.77 24.79 10.49
N ASP A 197 15.79 24.85 11.35
CA ASP A 197 17.16 25.23 10.99
C ASP A 197 17.28 26.54 10.17
N GLY A 198 16.39 27.49 10.43
CA GLY A 198 16.35 28.79 9.73
C GLY A 198 15.80 28.73 8.30
N LYS A 199 15.19 27.61 7.90
CA LYS A 199 14.51 27.41 6.62
C LYS A 199 13.02 27.12 6.84
N PRO A 200 12.15 27.44 5.86
CA PRO A 200 10.76 26.99 5.91
C PRO A 200 10.68 25.46 5.80
N ARG A 201 9.84 24.84 6.63
CA ARG A 201 9.51 23.41 6.56
C ARG A 201 7.99 23.27 6.51
N MET A 202 7.51 22.53 5.51
CA MET A 202 6.10 22.20 5.34
C MET A 202 5.72 20.88 6.04
N GLY A 203 6.69 19.97 6.19
CA GLY A 203 6.45 18.61 6.71
C GLY A 203 5.95 17.66 5.63
N ILE A 204 6.49 17.77 4.42
CA ILE A 204 6.18 16.86 3.30
C ILE A 204 7.44 16.13 2.83
N VAL A 205 7.22 14.97 2.22
CA VAL A 205 8.23 14.22 1.48
C VAL A 205 7.85 14.28 0.01
N LEU A 206 8.75 14.80 -0.83
CA LEU A 206 8.60 14.74 -2.29
C LEU A 206 9.19 13.43 -2.80
N GLY A 207 8.49 12.77 -3.71
CA GLY A 207 8.92 11.53 -4.35
C GLY A 207 8.87 11.64 -5.87
N ALA A 208 9.50 10.68 -6.54
CA ALA A 208 9.19 10.41 -7.94
C ALA A 208 7.78 9.84 -8.04
N GLY A 209 7.07 10.19 -9.10
CA GLY A 209 5.78 9.60 -9.46
C GLY A 209 5.57 9.73 -10.96
N HIS A 210 4.34 9.48 -11.41
CA HIS A 210 4.02 9.50 -12.84
C HIS A 210 2.81 10.41 -13.14
N ASP A 211 2.82 10.99 -14.33
CA ASP A 211 1.69 11.66 -14.96
C ASP A 211 1.01 10.65 -15.88
N PHE A 212 -0.06 10.04 -15.36
CA PHE A 212 -0.84 9.06 -16.09
C PHE A 212 -1.87 9.75 -16.99
N PRO A 213 -2.14 9.22 -18.20
CA PRO A 213 -3.21 9.73 -19.07
C PRO A 213 -4.63 9.37 -18.58
N ILE A 214 -4.72 8.75 -17.39
CA ILE A 214 -5.95 8.34 -16.74
C ILE A 214 -5.87 8.74 -15.26
N ASP A 215 -7.00 9.16 -14.69
CA ASP A 215 -7.10 9.50 -13.29
C ASP A 215 -7.41 8.23 -12.48
N VAL A 216 -6.46 7.80 -11.65
CA VAL A 216 -6.61 6.61 -10.78
C VAL A 216 -6.54 7.01 -9.31
N GLY A 217 -7.61 6.76 -8.57
CA GLY A 217 -7.67 6.91 -7.12
C GLY A 217 -7.65 5.55 -6.42
N ILE A 218 -6.82 5.40 -5.38
CA ILE A 218 -6.76 4.22 -4.53
C ILE A 218 -6.88 4.64 -3.07
N SER A 219 -8.02 4.34 -2.46
CA SER A 219 -8.39 4.76 -1.10
C SER A 219 -8.54 3.56 -0.18
N VAL A 220 -7.57 3.34 0.72
CA VAL A 220 -7.54 2.17 1.63
C VAL A 220 -7.61 2.56 3.11
N GLY A 221 -8.12 3.76 3.42
CA GLY A 221 -8.24 4.28 4.78
C GLY A 221 -6.90 4.28 5.53
N ASP A 222 -6.90 3.82 6.79
CA ASP A 222 -5.71 3.76 7.64
C ASP A 222 -4.77 2.57 7.34
N VAL A 223 -4.96 1.85 6.23
CA VAL A 223 -4.07 0.76 5.84
C VAL A 223 -2.76 1.30 5.29
N GLY A 224 -1.66 0.92 5.94
CA GLY A 224 -0.32 1.33 5.56
C GLY A 224 0.53 0.22 4.96
N GLY A 225 1.52 0.63 4.15
CA GLY A 225 2.64 -0.20 3.71
C GLY A 225 2.45 -0.81 2.31
N PRO A 226 3.54 -1.13 1.61
CA PRO A 226 3.53 -1.42 0.17
C PRO A 226 2.97 -2.80 -0.20
N SER A 227 2.51 -3.58 0.78
CA SER A 227 2.24 -5.02 0.63
C SER A 227 1.00 -5.39 -0.20
N ALA A 228 0.27 -4.40 -0.69
CA ALA A 228 -0.91 -4.54 -1.53
C ALA A 228 -0.67 -4.18 -3.01
N GLY A 229 0.55 -3.72 -3.37
CA GLY A 229 0.89 -3.26 -4.72
C GLY A 229 0.49 -4.23 -5.83
N THR A 230 0.75 -5.53 -5.67
CA THR A 230 0.36 -6.54 -6.67
C THR A 230 -1.16 -6.60 -6.87
N MET A 231 -1.94 -6.47 -5.80
CA MET A 231 -3.41 -6.51 -5.89
C MET A 231 -3.96 -5.23 -6.52
N PHE A 232 -3.37 -4.06 -6.22
CA PHE A 232 -3.73 -2.82 -6.91
C PHE A 232 -3.46 -2.89 -8.41
N ALA A 233 -2.30 -3.41 -8.82
CA ALA A 233 -1.95 -3.52 -10.23
C ALA A 233 -2.95 -4.43 -10.97
N LEU A 234 -3.32 -5.56 -10.36
CA LEU A 234 -4.31 -6.49 -10.92
C LEU A 234 -5.69 -5.83 -11.04
N SER A 235 -6.12 -5.07 -10.04
CA SER A 235 -7.41 -4.39 -10.05
C SER A 235 -7.48 -3.26 -11.09
N VAL A 236 -6.41 -2.47 -11.23
CA VAL A 236 -6.32 -1.45 -12.28
C VAL A 236 -6.35 -2.08 -13.66
N TYR A 237 -5.59 -3.17 -13.87
CA TYR A 237 -5.61 -3.91 -15.12
C TYR A 237 -6.98 -4.52 -15.43
N ASP A 238 -7.65 -5.10 -14.43
CA ASP A 238 -8.99 -5.68 -14.58
C ASP A 238 -10.01 -4.61 -15.02
N GLU A 239 -10.08 -3.46 -14.33
CA GLU A 239 -11.01 -2.40 -14.70
C GLU A 239 -10.71 -1.75 -16.06
N LEU A 240 -9.45 -1.76 -16.52
CA LEU A 240 -9.05 -1.23 -17.84
C LEU A 240 -9.14 -2.26 -18.97
N THR A 241 -9.53 -3.51 -18.69
CA THR A 241 -9.63 -4.56 -19.71
C THR A 241 -11.04 -5.14 -19.85
N PRO A 242 -11.48 -5.50 -21.08
CA PRO A 242 -12.81 -6.08 -21.25
C PRO A 242 -12.97 -7.45 -20.58
N GLY A 243 -13.88 -7.52 -19.62
CA GLY A 243 -14.35 -8.75 -18.98
C GLY A 243 -13.65 -9.05 -17.66
N ALA A 244 -14.33 -9.82 -16.80
CA ALA A 244 -13.84 -10.08 -15.45
C ALA A 244 -12.61 -11.02 -15.43
N LEU A 245 -11.45 -10.49 -15.04
CA LEU A 245 -10.19 -11.21 -14.89
C LEU A 245 -10.34 -12.40 -13.92
N THR A 246 -11.07 -12.19 -12.82
CA THR A 246 -11.28 -13.21 -11.79
C THR A 246 -12.30 -14.28 -12.21
N GLY A 247 -13.07 -14.07 -13.28
CA GLY A 247 -14.16 -14.97 -13.67
C GLY A 247 -15.23 -15.17 -12.59
N GLY A 248 -15.45 -14.17 -11.71
CA GLY A 248 -16.37 -14.26 -10.59
C GLY A 248 -15.87 -15.15 -9.46
N LYS A 249 -14.57 -15.10 -9.16
CA LYS A 249 -13.92 -15.85 -8.07
C LYS A 249 -13.41 -14.88 -7.01
N ASP A 250 -13.35 -15.38 -5.79
CA ASP A 250 -12.89 -14.60 -4.64
C ASP A 250 -11.40 -14.91 -4.41
N ILE A 251 -10.55 -14.00 -4.89
CA ILE A 251 -9.10 -14.19 -4.93
C ILE A 251 -8.46 -13.15 -4.03
N ALA A 252 -7.79 -13.61 -2.97
CA ALA A 252 -6.98 -12.75 -2.13
C ALA A 252 -5.51 -12.79 -2.54
N GLY A 253 -4.73 -11.82 -2.07
CA GLY A 253 -3.30 -11.86 -2.25
C GLY A 253 -2.55 -10.76 -1.50
N THR A 254 -1.24 -10.78 -1.70
CA THR A 254 -0.30 -9.79 -1.19
C THR A 254 0.96 -9.81 -2.03
N GLY A 255 1.77 -8.78 -1.87
CA GLY A 255 3.03 -8.60 -2.57
C GLY A 255 3.27 -7.12 -2.79
N THR A 256 4.51 -6.68 -2.55
CA THR A 256 4.91 -5.38 -3.10
C THR A 256 5.03 -5.52 -4.62
N ILE A 257 5.02 -4.40 -5.32
CA ILE A 257 5.32 -4.38 -6.74
C ILE A 257 6.26 -3.20 -7.00
N ASP A 258 7.29 -3.41 -7.82
CA ASP A 258 8.12 -2.31 -8.34
C ASP A 258 7.66 -1.92 -9.74
N ALA A 259 8.19 -0.81 -10.25
CA ALA A 259 7.86 -0.28 -11.58
C ALA A 259 8.18 -1.25 -12.74
N GLU A 260 9.07 -2.23 -12.54
CA GLU A 260 9.35 -3.29 -13.52
C GLU A 260 8.39 -4.48 -13.42
N GLY A 261 7.42 -4.44 -12.49
CA GLY A 261 6.44 -5.48 -12.29
C GLY A 261 6.96 -6.69 -11.51
N ALA A 262 8.08 -6.59 -10.79
CA ALA A 262 8.53 -7.65 -9.91
C ALA A 262 7.73 -7.67 -8.60
N VAL A 263 7.31 -8.86 -8.18
CA VAL A 263 6.55 -9.05 -6.93
C VAL A 263 7.52 -9.34 -5.79
N GLY A 264 7.55 -8.44 -4.81
CA GLY A 264 8.47 -8.51 -3.67
C GLY A 264 7.87 -9.13 -2.42
N ALA A 265 8.75 -9.50 -1.50
CA ALA A 265 8.41 -10.10 -0.21
C ALA A 265 7.62 -9.15 0.70
N ILE A 266 6.85 -9.74 1.62
CA ILE A 266 6.08 -9.01 2.63
C ILE A 266 6.25 -9.61 4.03
N GLY A 267 5.84 -8.87 5.06
CA GLY A 267 5.76 -9.38 6.43
C GLY A 267 4.40 -10.00 6.75
N GLY A 268 4.39 -10.99 7.65
CA GLY A 268 3.15 -11.53 8.23
C GLY A 268 2.30 -12.38 7.28
N ILE A 269 2.90 -13.06 6.28
CA ILE A 269 2.14 -13.82 5.27
C ILE A 269 1.21 -14.89 5.88
N ARG A 270 1.60 -15.47 7.02
CA ARG A 270 0.78 -16.46 7.74
C ARG A 270 -0.53 -15.84 8.23
N GLN A 271 -0.44 -14.67 8.84
CA GLN A 271 -1.60 -13.89 9.31
C GLN A 271 -2.48 -13.47 8.13
N LYS A 272 -1.85 -13.04 7.03
CA LYS A 272 -2.57 -12.64 5.80
C LYS A 272 -3.34 -13.79 5.16
N MET A 273 -2.76 -15.00 5.09
CA MET A 273 -3.49 -16.18 4.60
C MET A 273 -4.68 -16.53 5.49
N VAL A 274 -4.54 -16.41 6.81
CA VAL A 274 -5.67 -16.60 7.74
C VAL A 274 -6.74 -15.53 7.51
N GLY A 275 -6.37 -14.25 7.41
CA GLY A 275 -7.29 -13.16 7.14
C GLY A 275 -8.03 -13.31 5.81
N ALA A 276 -7.33 -13.72 4.75
CA ALA A 276 -7.93 -14.06 3.46
C ALA A 276 -8.97 -15.17 3.60
N ARG A 277 -8.63 -16.25 4.33
CA ARG A 277 -9.55 -17.36 4.50
C ARG A 277 -10.77 -16.97 5.34
N ASP A 278 -10.58 -16.19 6.39
CA ASP A 278 -11.65 -15.68 7.25
C ASP A 278 -12.60 -14.74 6.48
N ALA A 279 -12.09 -14.01 5.50
CA ALA A 279 -12.88 -13.19 4.58
C ALA A 279 -13.62 -14.00 3.50
N GLY A 280 -13.34 -15.30 3.37
CA GLY A 280 -14.02 -16.19 2.43
C GLY A 280 -13.26 -16.50 1.15
N ALA A 281 -12.03 -16.01 0.99
CA ALA A 281 -11.22 -16.32 -0.19
C ALA A 281 -10.99 -17.83 -0.33
N ASP A 282 -11.08 -18.31 -1.57
CA ASP A 282 -10.73 -19.69 -1.93
C ASP A 282 -9.29 -19.78 -2.47
N TYR A 283 -8.75 -18.66 -2.97
CA TYR A 283 -7.43 -18.58 -3.57
C TYR A 283 -6.59 -17.46 -2.94
N PHE A 284 -5.28 -17.65 -2.91
CA PHE A 284 -4.33 -16.67 -2.39
C PHE A 284 -3.08 -16.57 -3.26
N LEU A 285 -2.77 -15.36 -3.74
CA LEU A 285 -1.50 -15.08 -4.41
C LEU A 285 -0.43 -14.72 -3.37
N ALA A 286 0.66 -15.47 -3.36
CA ALA A 286 1.78 -15.32 -2.43
C ALA A 286 3.09 -14.99 -3.17
N PRO A 287 3.86 -14.00 -2.71
CA PRO A 287 5.19 -13.74 -3.25
C PRO A 287 6.10 -14.95 -3.12
N ALA A 288 6.88 -15.24 -4.16
CA ALA A 288 7.81 -16.37 -4.19
C ALA A 288 8.82 -16.35 -3.03
N GLU A 289 9.25 -15.15 -2.64
CA GLU A 289 10.19 -14.95 -1.54
C GLU A 289 9.63 -15.32 -0.15
N ASN A 290 8.31 -15.39 0.00
CA ASN A 290 7.67 -15.79 1.25
C ASN A 290 7.36 -17.30 1.34
N CYS A 291 7.75 -18.11 0.35
CA CYS A 291 7.37 -19.53 0.31
C CYS A 291 7.81 -20.37 1.53
N ASP A 292 8.93 -20.00 2.18
CA ASP A 292 9.40 -20.67 3.39
C ASP A 292 8.42 -20.47 4.57
N GLU A 293 7.70 -19.35 4.60
CA GLU A 293 6.70 -19.05 5.62
C GLU A 293 5.33 -19.62 5.29
N VAL A 294 5.01 -19.76 4.00
CA VAL A 294 3.77 -20.36 3.48
C VAL A 294 3.73 -21.86 3.71
N THR A 295 4.84 -22.55 3.43
CA THR A 295 4.90 -24.01 3.43
C THR A 295 4.57 -24.58 4.81
N GLY A 296 3.50 -25.40 4.89
CA GLY A 296 3.02 -25.99 6.14
C GLY A 296 2.10 -25.09 6.98
N HIS A 297 1.79 -23.88 6.50
CA HIS A 297 0.96 -22.89 7.19
C HIS A 297 -0.28 -22.46 6.40
N VAL A 298 -0.56 -23.09 5.25
CA VAL A 298 -1.76 -22.81 4.44
C VAL A 298 -3.02 -23.23 5.21
N PRO A 299 -4.00 -22.32 5.43
CA PRO A 299 -5.27 -22.64 6.06
C PRO A 299 -6.09 -23.66 5.26
N ASP A 300 -6.88 -24.48 5.96
CA ASP A 300 -7.77 -25.46 5.32
C ASP A 300 -8.76 -24.76 4.38
N GLY A 301 -8.78 -25.21 3.13
CA GLY A 301 -9.68 -24.68 2.09
C GLY A 301 -9.16 -23.43 1.38
N LEU A 302 -7.91 -23.01 1.61
CA LEU A 302 -7.25 -21.96 0.84
C LEU A 302 -6.24 -22.58 -0.15
N ALA A 303 -6.34 -22.23 -1.44
CA ALA A 303 -5.36 -22.62 -2.45
C ALA A 303 -4.34 -21.51 -2.69
N VAL A 304 -3.07 -21.75 -2.37
CA VAL A 304 -2.01 -20.74 -2.48
C VAL A 304 -1.22 -20.91 -3.77
N VAL A 305 -1.16 -19.84 -4.57
CA VAL A 305 -0.39 -19.74 -5.80
C VAL A 305 0.82 -18.85 -5.58
N LYS A 306 1.98 -19.30 -6.04
CA LYS A 306 3.24 -18.58 -5.94
C LYS A 306 3.41 -17.64 -7.14
N VAL A 307 3.74 -16.37 -6.90
CA VAL A 307 3.97 -15.38 -7.96
C VAL A 307 5.27 -14.60 -7.70
N SER A 308 5.97 -14.24 -8.78
CA SER A 308 7.23 -13.49 -8.73
C SER A 308 7.19 -12.21 -9.58
N THR A 309 6.24 -12.11 -10.50
CA THR A 309 6.03 -10.95 -11.38
C THR A 309 4.53 -10.66 -11.55
N PHE A 310 4.22 -9.47 -12.03
CA PHE A 310 2.87 -9.08 -12.43
C PHE A 310 2.29 -10.03 -13.47
N GLU A 311 3.06 -10.37 -14.51
CA GLU A 311 2.63 -11.32 -15.55
C GLU A 311 2.24 -12.68 -14.94
N GLU A 312 3.02 -13.21 -13.98
CA GLU A 312 2.69 -14.46 -13.29
C GLU A 312 1.41 -14.32 -12.45
N ALA A 313 1.23 -13.19 -11.76
CA ALA A 313 0.04 -12.91 -10.97
C ALA A 313 -1.21 -12.79 -11.85
N ARG A 314 -1.14 -12.03 -12.94
CA ARG A 314 -2.21 -11.89 -13.93
C ARG A 314 -2.57 -13.24 -14.53
N HIS A 315 -1.58 -14.00 -14.97
CA HIS A 315 -1.79 -15.34 -15.51
C HIS A 315 -2.45 -16.29 -14.50
N ALA A 316 -2.07 -16.20 -13.22
CA ALA A 316 -2.70 -16.98 -12.16
C ALA A 316 -4.19 -16.63 -12.00
N VAL A 317 -4.53 -15.33 -11.93
CA VAL A 317 -5.92 -14.87 -11.81
C VAL A 317 -6.75 -15.30 -13.02
N GLU A 318 -6.25 -15.11 -14.24
CA GLU A 318 -6.91 -15.54 -15.49
C GLU A 318 -7.17 -17.05 -15.52
N THR A 319 -6.19 -17.84 -15.06
CA THR A 319 -6.29 -19.30 -15.01
C THR A 319 -7.33 -19.72 -13.98
N ILE A 320 -7.32 -19.12 -12.79
CA ILE A 320 -8.31 -19.37 -11.74
C ILE A 320 -9.71 -18.98 -12.23
N GLY A 321 -9.86 -17.81 -12.86
CA GLY A 321 -11.16 -17.34 -13.35
C GLY A 321 -11.74 -18.20 -14.46
N SER A 322 -10.90 -18.68 -15.37
CA SER A 322 -11.34 -19.52 -16.50
C SER A 322 -11.59 -20.99 -16.12
N THR A 323 -10.85 -21.53 -15.15
CA THR A 323 -10.89 -22.97 -14.83
C THR A 323 -11.52 -23.29 -13.47
N GLY A 324 -11.49 -22.35 -12.52
CA GLY A 324 -11.82 -22.59 -11.11
C GLY A 324 -10.83 -23.54 -10.42
N SER A 325 -9.57 -23.58 -10.86
CA SER A 325 -8.52 -24.46 -10.32
C SER A 325 -7.15 -23.78 -10.29
N THR A 326 -6.25 -24.33 -9.47
CA THR A 326 -4.83 -23.97 -9.39
C THR A 326 -3.90 -25.10 -9.84
N ASP A 327 -4.43 -26.19 -10.39
CA ASP A 327 -3.67 -27.43 -10.69
C ASP A 327 -2.43 -27.22 -11.58
N ASP A 328 -2.50 -26.28 -12.53
CA ASP A 328 -1.42 -25.97 -13.47
C ASP A 328 -0.58 -24.75 -13.04
N LEU A 329 -0.86 -24.18 -11.86
CA LEU A 329 -0.19 -22.99 -11.35
C LEU A 329 0.95 -23.34 -10.38
N PRO A 330 2.02 -22.52 -10.34
CA PRO A 330 3.12 -22.72 -9.42
C PRO A 330 2.65 -22.60 -7.96
N THR A 331 3.11 -23.51 -7.11
CA THR A 331 2.85 -23.50 -5.67
C THR A 331 4.16 -23.37 -4.89
N CYS A 332 4.07 -22.92 -3.64
CA CYS A 332 5.19 -23.04 -2.71
C CYS A 332 5.38 -24.54 -2.41
N SER A 333 6.50 -25.10 -2.85
CA SER A 333 6.85 -26.50 -2.60
C SER A 333 7.78 -26.60 -1.40
N SER A 334 7.64 -27.69 -0.64
CA SER A 334 8.54 -28.11 0.43
C SER A 334 9.91 -28.57 -0.05
#